data_AF-S2SAP1-F1
#
_entry.id   AF-S2SAP1-F1
#
_cell.length_a   1.000
_cell.length_b   1.000
_cell.length_c   1.000
_cell.angle_alpha   90.00
_cell.angle_beta   90.00
_cell.angle_gamma   90.00
#
_symmetry.space_group_name_H-M   'P 1'
#
loop_
_entity.id
_entity.type
_entity.pdbx_description
1 polymer ?
#
loop_
_entity_poly.entity_id
_entity_poly.type
_entity_poly.pdbx_seq_one_letter_code
_entity_poly.pdbx_strand_id
1 'polypeptide(L)'
;MLTIGKPNGMVDEHGEIKEFIYDAYDRGVIFDVGHGTDSFNFKTMRIARDHGLDPKSLSTDIYHRNRENGPVYDMATTMEKMLQVGYTLPEVIRMVTFAPADNFHLLNKGRLRPGKDADITIYNVTDGEKTLTDSNGNTETGHQLITPIRTIVGGTVYDLEEQHV
;
A
#
# COMPACT_ATOMS: atom_id res chain seq x y z
N MET A 1 4.48 -3.15 -11.76
CA MET A 1 4.88 -3.76 -10.48
C MET A 1 6.34 -3.43 -10.26
N LEU A 2 6.64 -2.58 -9.29
CA LEU A 2 8.01 -2.35 -8.87
C LEU A 2 8.48 -3.61 -8.14
N THR A 3 9.57 -4.22 -8.59
CA THR A 3 10.22 -5.24 -7.78
C THR A 3 11.23 -4.54 -6.89
N ILE A 4 10.97 -4.59 -5.59
CA ILE A 4 11.74 -3.91 -4.58
C ILE A 4 12.68 -4.97 -3.96
N GLY A 5 14.01 -4.81 -4.11
CA GLY A 5 15.01 -5.72 -3.48
C GLY A 5 15.44 -6.97 -4.27
N LYS A 6 15.30 -7.00 -5.60
CA LYS A 6 15.75 -8.11 -6.49
C LYS A 6 16.87 -7.66 -7.45
N PRO A 7 17.60 -8.58 -8.12
CA PRO A 7 18.67 -8.21 -9.08
C PRO A 7 18.21 -7.22 -10.16
N ASN A 8 16.96 -7.36 -10.63
CA ASN A 8 16.31 -6.46 -11.58
C ASN A 8 15.44 -5.38 -10.91
N GLY A 9 15.62 -5.18 -9.61
CA GLY A 9 14.88 -4.21 -8.82
C GLY A 9 15.40 -2.78 -9.01
N MET A 10 14.68 -1.86 -8.38
CA MET A 10 14.89 -0.41 -8.47
C MET A 10 16.21 0.09 -7.86
N VAL A 11 16.68 -0.57 -6.79
CA VAL A 11 17.91 -0.24 -6.07
C VAL A 11 18.98 -1.26 -6.41
N ASP A 12 20.22 -0.80 -6.61
CA ASP A 12 21.38 -1.64 -6.87
C ASP A 12 22.01 -2.21 -5.58
N GLU A 13 23.15 -2.90 -5.73
CA GLU A 13 23.86 -3.52 -4.60
C GLU A 13 24.52 -2.50 -3.64
N HIS A 14 24.72 -1.26 -4.09
CA HIS A 14 25.28 -0.18 -3.28
C HIS A 14 24.20 0.60 -2.52
N GLY A 15 22.92 0.35 -2.83
CA GLY A 15 21.80 1.09 -2.23
C GLY A 15 21.38 2.31 -3.04
N GLU A 16 21.89 2.47 -4.26
CA GLU A 16 21.57 3.59 -5.15
C GLU A 16 20.40 3.25 -6.06
N ILE A 17 19.59 4.25 -6.39
CA ILE A 17 18.51 4.10 -7.37
C ILE A 17 19.11 4.04 -8.78
N LYS A 18 18.74 3.02 -9.54
CA LYS A 18 19.20 2.85 -10.93
C LYS A 18 18.64 3.96 -11.82
N GLU A 19 19.47 4.53 -12.69
CA GLU A 19 19.14 5.71 -13.53
C GLU A 19 17.83 5.57 -14.32
N PHE A 20 17.59 4.39 -14.93
CA PHE A 20 16.37 4.15 -15.73
C PHE A 20 15.07 4.28 -14.93
N ILE A 21 15.13 4.22 -13.59
CA ILE A 21 13.99 4.42 -12.71
C ILE A 21 13.57 5.89 -12.71
N TYR A 22 14.53 6.81 -12.63
CA TYR A 22 14.25 8.24 -12.76
C TYR A 22 13.68 8.54 -14.14
N ASP A 23 14.28 8.00 -15.22
CA ASP A 23 13.74 8.16 -16.57
C ASP A 23 12.29 7.66 -16.69
N ALA A 24 11.95 6.54 -16.05
CA ALA A 24 10.59 6.03 -16.04
C ALA A 24 9.65 6.94 -15.25
N TYR A 25 10.10 7.42 -14.09
CA TYR A 25 9.32 8.31 -13.22
C TYR A 25 9.03 9.64 -13.92
N ASP A 26 10.04 10.27 -14.53
CA ASP A 26 9.95 11.54 -15.23
C ASP A 26 9.06 11.47 -16.47
N ARG A 27 9.02 10.31 -17.14
CA ARG A 27 8.08 10.05 -18.23
C ARG A 27 6.63 9.81 -17.76
N GLY A 28 6.38 9.78 -16.45
CA GLY A 28 5.06 9.58 -15.87
C GLY A 28 4.62 8.12 -15.80
N VAL A 29 5.56 7.16 -15.79
CA VAL A 29 5.22 5.76 -15.54
C VAL A 29 4.61 5.64 -14.14
N ILE A 30 3.48 4.96 -14.04
CA ILE A 30 2.77 4.79 -12.77
C ILE A 30 3.47 3.71 -11.94
N PHE A 31 3.95 4.14 -10.78
CA PHE A 31 4.59 3.30 -9.80
C PHE A 31 3.53 2.80 -8.82
N ASP A 32 3.30 1.49 -8.81
CA ASP A 32 2.41 0.81 -7.87
C ASP A 32 3.24 -0.18 -7.03
N VAL A 33 2.98 -0.20 -5.72
CA VAL A 33 3.74 -1.00 -4.76
C VAL A 33 3.61 -2.49 -5.04
N GLY A 34 2.38 -3.02 -5.18
CA GLY A 34 2.12 -4.45 -5.38
C GLY A 34 2.89 -5.34 -4.41
N HIS A 35 2.57 -5.28 -3.11
CA HIS A 35 3.42 -5.84 -2.06
C HIS A 35 3.84 -7.28 -2.31
N GLY A 36 2.86 -8.17 -2.52
CA GLY A 36 3.05 -9.56 -2.88
C GLY A 36 3.89 -10.35 -1.87
N THR A 37 4.15 -11.61 -2.21
CA THR A 37 5.04 -12.45 -1.40
C THR A 37 6.49 -12.00 -1.48
N ASP A 38 6.91 -11.47 -2.64
CA ASP A 38 8.33 -11.28 -2.97
C ASP A 38 8.66 -9.88 -3.53
N SER A 39 7.83 -8.86 -3.29
CA SER A 39 7.91 -7.59 -4.04
C SER A 39 8.03 -6.32 -3.19
N PHE A 40 7.86 -6.37 -1.86
CA PHE A 40 8.02 -5.21 -0.97
C PHE A 40 9.17 -5.39 0.03
N ASN A 41 9.96 -4.33 0.19
CA ASN A 41 11.07 -4.27 1.13
C ASN A 41 11.11 -2.89 1.80
N PHE A 42 11.14 -2.85 3.14
CA PHE A 42 11.10 -1.59 3.89
C PHE A 42 12.26 -0.65 3.55
N LYS A 43 13.48 -1.18 3.50
CA LYS A 43 14.70 -0.41 3.23
C LYS A 43 14.61 0.28 1.87
N THR A 44 14.26 -0.48 0.84
CA THR A 44 14.18 0.06 -0.53
C THR A 44 13.04 1.08 -0.66
N MET A 45 11.90 0.88 0.04
CA MET A 45 10.81 1.85 0.03
C MET A 45 11.22 3.18 0.70
N ARG A 46 12.03 3.14 1.77
CA ARG A 46 12.63 4.34 2.37
C ARG A 46 13.62 5.03 1.42
N ILE A 47 14.52 4.28 0.79
CA ILE A 47 15.44 4.83 -0.22
C ILE A 47 14.67 5.53 -1.35
N ALA A 48 13.63 4.90 -1.88
CA ALA A 48 12.81 5.51 -2.93
C ALA A 48 12.17 6.83 -2.45
N ARG A 49 11.63 6.86 -1.23
CA ARG A 49 11.05 8.07 -0.62
C ARG A 49 12.09 9.18 -0.43
N ASP A 50 13.27 8.85 0.07
CA ASP A 50 14.37 9.80 0.28
C ASP A 50 14.84 10.45 -1.02
N HIS A 51 14.66 9.75 -2.15
CA HIS A 51 14.95 10.23 -3.50
C HIS A 51 13.72 10.84 -4.22
N GLY A 52 12.59 11.02 -3.53
CA GLY A 52 11.37 11.64 -4.10
C GLY A 52 10.60 10.75 -5.08
N LEU A 53 10.86 9.43 -5.07
CA LEU A 53 10.24 8.44 -5.95
C LEU A 53 9.06 7.75 -5.26
N ASP A 54 8.13 8.55 -4.73
CA ASP A 54 6.94 8.02 -4.06
C ASP A 54 6.04 7.28 -5.07
N PRO A 55 5.48 6.10 -4.71
CA PRO A 55 4.56 5.37 -5.56
C PRO A 55 3.25 6.14 -5.67
N LYS A 56 2.62 6.06 -6.83
CA LYS A 56 1.33 6.71 -7.05
C LYS A 56 0.20 5.95 -6.33
N SER A 57 0.25 4.62 -6.34
CA SER A 57 -0.78 3.77 -5.72
C SER A 57 -0.17 2.63 -4.89
N LEU A 58 -0.99 2.14 -3.96
CA LEU A 58 -0.68 1.04 -3.06
C LEU A 58 -1.61 -0.13 -3.36
N SER A 59 -1.03 -1.30 -3.59
CA SER A 59 -1.77 -2.54 -3.79
C SER A 59 -1.08 -3.71 -3.08
N THR A 60 -1.85 -4.76 -2.83
CA THR A 60 -1.41 -5.88 -1.98
C THR A 60 -0.76 -7.00 -2.77
N ASP A 61 -1.15 -7.23 -4.03
CA ASP A 61 -0.85 -8.47 -4.76
C ASP A 61 -1.22 -9.72 -3.92
N ILE A 62 -2.43 -9.69 -3.35
CA ILE A 62 -2.93 -10.70 -2.42
C ILE A 62 -3.50 -11.92 -3.16
N TYR A 63 -3.19 -13.11 -2.65
CA TYR A 63 -3.75 -14.39 -3.09
C TYR A 63 -3.81 -15.37 -1.90
N HIS A 64 -4.43 -16.53 -2.10
CA HIS A 64 -4.73 -17.49 -1.02
C HIS A 64 -3.55 -17.80 -0.09
N ARG A 65 -2.33 -18.01 -0.61
CA ARG A 65 -1.18 -18.37 0.23
C ARG A 65 -0.72 -17.22 1.11
N ASN A 66 -0.56 -16.02 0.54
CA ASN A 66 0.04 -14.90 1.27
C ASN A 66 -0.94 -14.20 2.21
N ARG A 67 -2.25 -14.30 1.96
CA ARG A 67 -3.29 -13.81 2.87
C ARG A 67 -3.37 -14.60 4.17
N GLU A 68 -3.17 -15.92 4.09
CA GLU A 68 -3.31 -16.82 5.24
C GLU A 68 -1.99 -16.95 6.02
N ASN A 69 -0.86 -16.95 5.32
CA ASN A 69 0.44 -17.24 5.93
C ASN A 69 1.38 -16.03 5.96
N GLY A 70 0.91 -14.87 5.50
CA GLY A 70 1.75 -13.69 5.29
C GLY A 70 2.62 -13.79 4.03
N PRO A 71 3.37 -12.71 3.71
CA PRO A 71 3.48 -11.48 4.50
C PRO A 71 2.35 -10.46 4.26
N VAL A 72 1.37 -10.78 3.40
CA VAL A 72 0.31 -9.85 2.96
C VAL A 72 -1.06 -10.35 3.40
N TYR A 73 -1.45 -10.04 4.64
CA TYR A 73 -2.72 -10.47 5.21
C TYR A 73 -3.93 -9.73 4.62
N ASP A 74 -3.81 -8.41 4.48
CA ASP A 74 -4.87 -7.54 3.98
C ASP A 74 -4.32 -6.16 3.56
N MET A 75 -5.22 -5.31 3.04
CA MET A 75 -4.89 -3.93 2.67
C MET A 75 -4.52 -3.10 3.89
N ALA A 76 -5.18 -3.28 5.04
CA ALA A 76 -4.94 -2.48 6.24
C ALA A 76 -3.49 -2.66 6.75
N THR A 77 -3.03 -3.90 6.84
CA THR A 77 -1.65 -4.25 7.19
C THR A 77 -0.65 -3.71 6.17
N THR A 78 -1.03 -3.66 4.89
CA THR A 78 -0.19 -3.06 3.85
C THR A 78 -0.10 -1.54 3.99
N MET A 79 -1.19 -0.87 4.39
CA MET A 79 -1.22 0.55 4.73
C MET A 79 -0.35 0.86 5.96
N GLU A 80 -0.42 0.03 7.01
CA GLU A 80 0.43 0.15 8.21
C GLU A 80 1.92 0.09 7.87
N LYS A 81 2.33 -0.78 6.93
CA LYS A 81 3.71 -0.83 6.43
C LYS A 81 4.13 0.48 5.77
N MET A 82 3.25 1.12 5.00
CA MET A 82 3.55 2.43 4.40
C MET A 82 3.65 3.52 5.46
N LEU A 83 2.80 3.50 6.50
CA LEU A 83 2.94 4.41 7.64
C LEU A 83 4.29 4.22 8.34
N GLN A 84 4.69 2.96 8.55
CA GLN A 84 5.97 2.61 9.15
C GLN A 84 7.19 3.04 8.31
N VAL A 85 7.05 3.06 6.98
CA VAL A 85 8.08 3.63 6.09
C VAL A 85 8.23 5.15 6.26
N GLY A 86 7.20 5.84 6.75
CA GLY A 86 7.20 7.30 6.94
C GLY A 86 6.23 8.07 6.03
N TYR A 87 5.25 7.38 5.43
CA TYR A 87 4.12 8.04 4.79
C TYR A 87 3.10 8.47 5.83
N THR A 88 2.43 9.59 5.59
CA THR A 88 1.32 10.07 6.40
C THR A 88 0.03 9.33 6.04
N LEU A 89 -0.92 9.24 6.97
CA LEU A 89 -2.23 8.64 6.71
C LEU A 89 -2.94 9.25 5.49
N PRO A 90 -2.97 10.60 5.26
CA PRO A 90 -3.55 11.17 4.05
C PRO A 90 -2.89 10.72 2.74
N GLU A 91 -1.55 10.58 2.72
CA GLU A 91 -0.82 10.04 1.56
C GLU A 91 -1.25 8.59 1.28
N VAL A 92 -1.26 7.75 2.32
CA VAL A 92 -1.65 6.34 2.19
C VAL A 92 -3.11 6.20 1.76
N ILE A 93 -4.04 6.97 2.33
CA ILE A 93 -5.45 6.97 1.91
C ILE A 93 -5.58 7.37 0.43
N ARG A 94 -4.83 8.38 -0.03
CA ARG A 94 -4.80 8.77 -1.44
C ARG A 94 -4.32 7.61 -2.34
N MET A 95 -3.29 6.89 -1.91
CA MET A 95 -2.70 5.76 -2.64
C MET A 95 -3.65 4.56 -2.79
N VAL A 96 -4.62 4.38 -1.88
CA VAL A 96 -5.61 3.28 -1.93
C VAL A 96 -7.00 3.69 -2.41
N THR A 97 -7.24 4.98 -2.71
CA THR A 97 -8.56 5.48 -3.14
C THR A 97 -8.50 6.21 -4.48
N PHE A 98 -8.15 7.50 -4.45
CA PHE A 98 -8.12 8.38 -5.59
C PHE A 98 -7.12 7.91 -6.66
N ALA A 99 -5.91 7.53 -6.25
CA ALA A 99 -4.87 7.15 -7.20
C ALA A 99 -5.22 5.92 -8.04
N PRO A 100 -5.66 4.78 -7.48
CA PRO A 100 -6.08 3.64 -8.28
C PRO A 100 -7.33 3.95 -9.10
N ALA A 101 -8.28 4.75 -8.57
CA ALA A 101 -9.44 5.17 -9.35
C ALA A 101 -9.04 5.95 -10.62
N ASP A 102 -8.08 6.88 -10.50
CA ASP A 102 -7.53 7.60 -11.64
C ASP A 102 -6.76 6.68 -12.60
N ASN A 103 -5.89 5.80 -12.07
CA ASN A 103 -5.06 4.90 -12.86
C ASN A 103 -5.88 3.97 -13.76
N PHE A 104 -7.06 3.56 -13.30
CA PHE A 104 -7.97 2.66 -14.02
C PHE A 104 -9.19 3.37 -14.62
N HIS A 105 -9.23 4.70 -14.62
CA HIS A 105 -10.36 5.50 -15.12
C HIS A 105 -11.71 5.13 -14.50
N LEU A 106 -11.72 4.81 -13.20
CA LEU A 106 -12.94 4.56 -12.42
C LEU A 106 -13.60 5.88 -12.05
N LEU A 107 -14.21 6.52 -13.05
CA LEU A 107 -14.68 7.91 -12.97
C LEU A 107 -15.62 8.18 -11.80
N ASN A 108 -16.37 7.19 -11.31
CA ASN A 108 -17.35 7.35 -10.24
C ASN A 108 -16.84 6.90 -8.85
N LYS A 109 -15.57 6.48 -8.70
CA LYS A 109 -15.03 5.90 -7.47
C LYS A 109 -13.86 6.69 -6.88
N GLY A 110 -13.43 6.30 -5.69
CA GLY A 110 -12.21 6.81 -5.02
C GLY A 110 -12.31 8.23 -4.46
N ARG A 111 -13.51 8.85 -4.46
CA ARG A 111 -13.72 10.22 -3.96
C ARG A 111 -15.07 10.36 -3.27
N LEU A 112 -15.07 11.01 -2.10
CA LEU A 112 -16.30 11.41 -1.40
C LEU A 112 -16.79 12.76 -1.93
N ARG A 113 -17.58 12.74 -3.00
CA ARG A 113 -18.18 13.94 -3.63
C ARG A 113 -19.60 13.63 -4.12
N PRO A 114 -20.51 14.63 -4.15
CA PRO A 114 -21.81 14.46 -4.78
C PRO A 114 -21.71 13.93 -6.21
N GLY A 115 -22.56 12.98 -6.57
CA GLY A 115 -22.57 12.33 -7.89
C GLY A 115 -21.56 11.19 -8.08
N LYS A 116 -20.85 10.77 -7.03
CA LYS A 116 -20.01 9.55 -7.01
C LYS A 116 -20.74 8.39 -6.36
N ASP A 117 -20.27 7.18 -6.64
CA ASP A 117 -20.80 5.97 -6.01
C ASP A 117 -20.56 6.06 -4.48
N ALA A 118 -21.55 5.62 -3.71
CA ALA A 118 -21.46 5.58 -2.25
C ALA A 118 -20.62 4.38 -1.77
N ASP A 119 -19.35 4.37 -2.19
CA ASP A 119 -18.33 3.39 -1.82
C ASP A 119 -17.44 4.00 -0.73
N ILE A 120 -17.58 3.51 0.50
CA ILE A 120 -16.95 4.08 1.69
C ILE A 120 -16.39 2.95 2.54
N THR A 121 -15.13 3.06 2.94
CA THR A 121 -14.56 2.23 4.00
C THR A 121 -14.34 3.10 5.22
N ILE A 122 -14.85 2.64 6.37
CA ILE A 122 -14.66 3.30 7.66
C ILE A 122 -13.60 2.51 8.40
N TYR A 123 -12.56 3.21 8.84
CA TYR A 123 -11.47 2.65 9.65
C TYR A 123 -11.49 3.26 11.04
N ASN A 124 -11.06 2.49 12.03
CA ASN A 124 -10.50 2.99 13.26
C ASN A 124 -8.98 3.06 13.12
N VAL A 125 -8.37 4.15 13.54
CA VAL A 125 -6.91 4.33 13.53
C VAL A 125 -6.46 4.69 14.93
N THR A 126 -5.63 3.85 15.53
CA THR A 126 -5.20 3.97 16.93
C THR A 126 -3.70 3.75 17.07
N ASP A 127 -3.10 4.37 18.07
CA ASP A 127 -1.72 4.04 18.46
C ASP A 127 -1.67 2.64 19.05
N GLY A 128 -0.64 1.87 18.68
CA GLY A 128 -0.44 0.50 19.14
C GLY A 128 0.68 -0.20 18.39
N GLU A 129 1.25 -1.23 18.99
CA GLU A 129 2.39 -1.95 18.41
C GLU A 129 1.94 -3.21 17.65
N LYS A 130 2.48 -3.40 16.45
CA LYS A 130 2.29 -4.61 15.65
C LYS A 130 3.56 -4.93 14.88
N THR A 131 3.98 -6.19 14.90
CA THR A 131 5.10 -6.66 14.08
C THR A 131 4.67 -6.73 12.62
N LEU A 132 5.37 -6.01 11.75
CA LEU A 132 5.15 -5.98 10.32
C LEU A 132 6.32 -6.65 9.60
N THR A 133 6.03 -7.67 8.79
CA THR A 133 7.04 -8.42 8.04
C THR A 133 6.96 -8.09 6.55
N ASP A 134 8.09 -7.74 5.92
CA ASP A 134 8.16 -7.51 4.47
C ASP A 134 8.35 -8.81 3.67
N SER A 135 8.45 -8.70 2.34
CA SER A 135 8.62 -9.83 1.44
C SER A 135 9.97 -10.55 1.56
N ASN A 136 10.97 -9.93 2.19
CA ASN A 136 12.28 -10.52 2.42
C ASN A 136 12.45 -11.08 3.83
N GLY A 137 11.38 -11.05 4.65
CA GLY A 137 11.42 -11.51 6.04
C GLY A 137 11.99 -10.49 7.01
N ASN A 138 12.25 -9.24 6.59
CA ASN A 138 12.62 -8.19 7.53
C ASN A 138 11.39 -7.80 8.35
N THR A 139 11.58 -7.57 9.65
CA THR A 139 10.51 -7.20 10.57
C THR A 139 10.74 -5.81 11.13
N GLU A 140 9.66 -5.05 11.29
CA GLU A 140 9.65 -3.76 11.98
C GLU A 140 8.44 -3.68 12.92
N THR A 141 8.57 -2.92 14.01
CA THR A 141 7.44 -2.60 14.90
C THR A 141 6.70 -1.39 14.34
N GLY A 142 5.50 -1.62 13.80
CA GLY A 142 4.57 -0.55 13.46
C GLY A 142 3.93 0.04 14.73
N HIS A 143 3.64 1.34 14.70
CA HIS A 143 3.08 2.08 15.85
C HIS A 143 1.66 2.61 15.66
N GLN A 144 1.08 2.42 14.48
CA GLN A 144 -0.31 2.75 14.18
C GLN A 144 -1.03 1.50 13.67
N LEU A 145 -2.19 1.21 14.26
CA LEU A 145 -3.07 0.13 13.85
C LEU A 145 -4.21 0.70 13.03
N ILE A 146 -4.46 0.11 11.86
CA ILE A 146 -5.58 0.46 10.99
C ILE A 146 -6.54 -0.73 11.01
N THR A 147 -7.73 -0.54 11.55
CA THR A 147 -8.74 -1.59 11.62
C THR A 147 -9.98 -1.16 10.86
N PRO A 148 -10.37 -1.84 9.76
CA PRO A 148 -11.64 -1.55 9.13
C PRO A 148 -12.76 -1.86 10.13
N ILE A 149 -13.77 -1.00 10.19
CA ILE A 149 -14.95 -1.21 11.06
C ILE A 149 -16.23 -1.44 10.27
N ARG A 150 -16.31 -0.89 9.06
CA ARG A 150 -17.48 -1.01 8.19
C ARG A 150 -17.12 -0.69 6.75
N THR A 151 -17.79 -1.37 5.82
CA THR A 151 -17.71 -1.06 4.39
C THR A 151 -19.10 -0.75 3.85
N ILE A 152 -19.20 0.25 2.99
CA ILE A 152 -20.41 0.61 2.25
C ILE A 152 -20.06 0.49 0.78
N VAL A 153 -20.86 -0.24 0.01
CA VAL A 153 -20.67 -0.41 -1.44
C VAL A 153 -21.98 -0.08 -2.13
N GLY A 154 -21.97 0.90 -3.03
CA GLY A 154 -23.17 1.38 -3.71
C GLY A 154 -24.28 1.84 -2.76
N GLY A 155 -23.93 2.27 -1.55
CA GLY A 155 -24.88 2.68 -0.50
C GLY A 155 -25.39 1.53 0.38
N THR A 156 -25.05 0.27 0.09
CA THR A 156 -25.36 -0.87 0.95
C THR A 156 -24.29 -1.04 2.01
N VAL A 157 -24.70 -1.16 3.27
CA VAL A 157 -23.80 -1.37 4.41
C VAL A 157 -23.47 -2.86 4.54
N TYR A 158 -22.18 -3.15 4.67
CA TYR A 158 -21.62 -4.46 4.97
C TYR A 158 -20.89 -4.38 6.32
N ASP A 159 -21.40 -5.13 7.29
CA ASP A 159 -20.69 -5.35 8.54
C ASP A 159 -19.53 -6.34 8.32
N LEU A 160 -18.48 -6.19 9.11
CA LEU A 160 -17.33 -7.07 9.05
C LEU A 160 -17.60 -8.28 9.93
N GLU A 161 -17.26 -9.47 9.45
CA GLU A 161 -17.24 -10.66 10.30
C GLU A 161 -16.23 -10.45 11.44
N GLU A 162 -16.54 -10.95 12.64
CA GLU A 162 -15.62 -10.90 13.78
C GLU A 162 -14.29 -11.56 13.40
N GLN A 163 -13.22 -10.77 13.29
CA GLN A 163 -11.89 -11.33 13.10
C GLN A 163 -11.45 -11.93 14.44
N HIS A 164 -11.37 -13.26 14.50
CA HIS A 164 -10.73 -13.95 15.62
C HIS A 164 -9.25 -13.55 15.66
N VAL A 165 -8.90 -12.83 16.73
CA VAL A 165 -7.54 -12.42 17.11
C VAL A 165 -6.65 -13.65 17.33
#